data_AF-A0A1V4ZM89-F1
#
_entry.id   AF-A0A1V4ZM89-F1
#
_cell.length_a   1.000
_cell.length_b   1.000
_cell.length_c   1.000
_cell.angle_alpha   90.00
_cell.angle_beta   90.00
_cell.angle_gamma   90.00
#
_symmetry.space_group_name_H-M   'P 1'
#
loop_
_entity.id
_entity.type
_entity.pdbx_description
1 polymer ?
#
loop_
_entity_poly.entity_id
_entity_poly.type
_entity_poly.pdbx_seq_one_letter_code
_entity_poly.pdbx_strand_id
1 'polypeptide(L)'
;MKGKTHTRICDGGPEIRQPLFYAVYKRFNVRLKNLSYMTPCAFGSLLLAVLIVSAVVPAAAIPDDSSSTVAPGLLGLPGVPDLLQEKSKLQWDWVKFKQEGDRLYESGNYEEAVKHYTMAEGLLLEKDPDRRSTTESSLANLETMKSSAYQKWGGHDAEAQKSARKAQELRASADAKGRAEASGSYGCLIVTATYGSPLASEVQLVRTFRDESIAKSYTGSRFMPGFNAWYYSFSPQVSAYINEHPVVKPVMQILIMPVLEIVLLAQVCWTFLSFNPELATITAIIVGSALYGLVYVFPTVMAGIWIARRRGWEGTGIRNIWPAAAAWVLTLLLLMTGIFLSLDDFTTIASGLFVIVTIILVVAGVSLSLLPYIGRSNTSAQK
;
A
#
# COMPACT_ATOMS: atom_id res chain seq x y z
N MET A 1 31.48 -41.40 -50.79
CA MET A 1 32.16 -40.77 -49.63
C MET A 1 31.12 -40.17 -48.70
N LYS A 2 31.34 -40.33 -47.39
CA LYS A 2 30.58 -39.91 -46.20
C LYS A 2 29.89 -38.52 -46.34
N GLY A 3 28.75 -38.22 -45.70
CA GLY A 3 28.06 -38.91 -44.63
C GLY A 3 26.75 -38.21 -44.20
N LYS A 4 26.01 -38.96 -43.37
CA LYS A 4 24.81 -38.56 -42.63
C LYS A 4 25.11 -37.41 -41.65
N THR A 5 24.12 -36.60 -41.31
CA THR A 5 24.12 -35.84 -40.06
C THR A 5 22.78 -35.98 -39.36
N HIS A 6 22.84 -36.55 -38.16
CA HIS A 6 21.78 -36.78 -37.19
C HIS A 6 21.66 -35.55 -36.26
N THR A 7 20.42 -35.16 -35.94
CA THR A 7 19.89 -34.65 -34.65
C THR A 7 20.81 -33.94 -33.63
N ARG A 8 20.37 -32.76 -33.15
CA ARG A 8 20.09 -32.57 -31.70
C ARG A 8 19.13 -31.41 -31.40
N ILE A 9 18.17 -31.69 -30.52
CA ILE A 9 17.21 -30.81 -29.81
C ILE A 9 17.84 -30.44 -28.44
N CYS A 10 17.26 -29.41 -27.77
CA CYS A 10 17.48 -28.90 -26.40
C CYS A 10 18.50 -27.76 -26.29
N ASP A 11 18.34 -26.67 -25.53
CA ASP A 11 17.38 -26.30 -24.48
C ASP A 11 17.41 -24.77 -24.32
N GLY A 12 16.25 -24.12 -24.20
CA GLY A 12 16.13 -22.70 -23.88
C GLY A 12 15.32 -22.53 -22.59
N GLY A 13 16.00 -22.54 -21.45
CA GLY A 13 15.42 -22.21 -20.13
C GLY A 13 15.61 -20.72 -19.79
N PRO A 14 14.70 -20.11 -19.01
CA PRO A 14 14.75 -18.68 -18.73
C PRO A 14 15.81 -18.33 -17.67
N GLU A 15 16.64 -17.36 -18.03
CA GLU A 15 17.70 -16.78 -17.20
C GLU A 15 17.06 -15.91 -16.08
N ILE A 16 17.14 -16.40 -14.84
CA ILE A 16 16.61 -15.70 -13.64
C ILE A 16 17.56 -14.55 -13.29
N ARG A 17 17.10 -13.29 -13.42
CA ARG A 17 17.83 -12.09 -12.98
C ARG A 17 18.02 -12.07 -11.46
N GLN A 18 19.19 -12.49 -11.00
CA GLN A 18 19.65 -12.44 -9.59
C GLN A 18 20.33 -11.13 -9.08
N PRO A 19 20.56 -10.03 -9.84
CA PRO A 19 21.46 -8.97 -9.36
C PRO A 19 20.87 -8.05 -8.26
N LEU A 20 19.54 -7.95 -8.14
CA LEU A 20 18.91 -7.06 -7.14
C LEU A 20 19.00 -7.63 -5.72
N PHE A 21 18.89 -8.96 -5.59
CA PHE A 21 18.90 -9.68 -4.31
C PHE A 21 20.24 -9.54 -3.57
N TYR A 22 21.35 -9.70 -4.29
CA TYR A 22 22.70 -9.63 -3.70
C TYR A 22 23.09 -8.19 -3.32
N ALA A 23 22.64 -7.19 -4.08
CA ALA A 23 22.93 -5.79 -3.82
C ALA A 23 22.21 -5.27 -2.56
N VAL A 24 20.93 -5.64 -2.37
CA VAL A 24 20.16 -5.28 -1.17
C VAL A 24 20.72 -5.98 0.07
N TYR A 25 20.99 -7.29 -0.01
CA TYR A 25 21.57 -8.07 1.09
C TYR A 25 22.93 -7.52 1.56
N LYS A 26 23.83 -7.19 0.61
CA LYS A 26 25.17 -6.67 0.93
C LYS A 26 25.14 -5.27 1.55
N ARG A 27 24.24 -4.39 1.10
CA ARG A 27 24.09 -3.02 1.65
C ARG A 27 23.49 -3.02 3.05
N PHE A 28 22.67 -4.04 3.35
CA PHE A 28 21.97 -4.20 4.62
C PHE A 28 22.85 -4.81 5.73
N ASN A 29 23.65 -5.83 5.42
CA ASN A 29 24.57 -6.48 6.37
C ASN A 29 25.66 -5.51 6.91
N VAL A 30 26.03 -4.49 6.13
CA VAL A 30 26.97 -3.43 6.56
C VAL A 30 26.37 -2.50 7.61
N ARG A 31 25.03 -2.32 7.62
CA ARG A 31 24.34 -1.40 8.54
C ARG A 31 23.94 -2.06 9.87
N LEU A 32 23.70 -3.37 9.86
CA LEU A 32 23.45 -4.19 11.06
C LEU A 32 24.64 -4.22 12.03
N LYS A 33 25.87 -4.25 11.53
CA LYS A 33 27.08 -4.21 12.38
C LYS A 33 27.20 -2.95 13.24
N ASN A 34 26.51 -1.86 12.87
CA ASN A 34 26.53 -0.60 13.62
C ASN A 34 25.38 -0.46 14.63
N LEU A 35 24.37 -1.35 14.60
CA LEU A 35 23.19 -1.27 15.47
C LEU A 35 23.26 -2.14 16.74
N SER A 36 24.33 -2.92 16.92
CA SER A 36 24.54 -3.82 18.07
C SER A 36 24.78 -3.12 19.42
N TYR A 37 24.41 -1.83 19.58
CA TYR A 37 24.61 -1.06 20.81
C TYR A 37 23.32 -0.56 21.49
N MET A 38 22.12 -0.90 20.99
CA MET A 38 20.87 -0.49 21.64
C MET A 38 20.27 -1.58 22.54
N THR A 39 20.11 -1.26 23.82
CA THR A 39 19.67 -2.14 24.91
C THR A 39 18.19 -2.56 24.81
N PRO A 40 17.82 -3.79 25.24
CA PRO A 40 16.49 -4.39 25.07
C PRO A 40 15.35 -3.74 25.89
N CYS A 41 15.61 -2.79 26.79
CA CYS A 41 14.56 -2.10 27.56
C CYS A 41 13.77 -1.06 26.75
N ALA A 42 14.36 -0.44 25.73
CA ALA A 42 13.68 0.61 24.96
C ALA A 42 12.58 0.08 24.02
N PHE A 43 12.66 -1.19 23.62
CA PHE A 43 11.74 -1.82 22.68
C PHE A 43 10.37 -2.14 23.30
N GLY A 44 10.34 -2.53 24.58
CA GLY A 44 9.10 -2.89 25.29
C GLY A 44 8.20 -1.69 25.59
N SER A 45 8.79 -0.54 25.92
CA SER A 45 8.04 0.69 26.23
C SER A 45 7.43 1.34 24.98
N LEU A 46 8.08 1.19 23.83
CA LEU A 46 7.64 1.79 22.57
C LEU A 46 6.46 1.04 21.94
N LEU A 47 6.46 -0.30 22.02
CA LEU A 47 5.38 -1.15 21.52
C LEU A 47 4.10 -0.99 22.37
N LEU A 48 4.26 -0.78 23.68
CA LEU A 48 3.14 -0.45 24.58
C LEU A 48 2.54 0.93 24.26
N ALA A 49 3.36 1.92 23.91
CA ALA A 49 2.90 3.25 23.54
C ALA A 49 2.08 3.24 22.23
N VAL A 50 2.51 2.45 21.23
CA VAL A 50 1.77 2.30 19.96
C VAL A 50 0.41 1.60 20.17
N LEU A 51 0.32 0.63 21.08
CA LEU A 51 -0.94 -0.06 21.40
C LEU A 51 -1.92 0.82 22.19
N ILE A 52 -1.43 1.76 23.00
CA ILE A 52 -2.28 2.72 23.74
C ILE A 52 -2.88 3.78 22.81
N VAL A 53 -2.14 4.23 21.78
CA VAL A 53 -2.64 5.21 20.80
C VAL A 53 -3.81 4.65 19.97
N SER A 54 -3.83 3.34 19.69
CA SER A 54 -4.92 2.69 18.95
C SER A 54 -6.22 2.52 19.76
N ALA A 55 -6.19 2.71 21.08
CA ALA A 55 -7.36 2.52 21.95
C ALA A 55 -8.11 3.82 22.29
N VAL A 56 -7.61 4.99 21.85
CA VAL A 56 -8.09 6.31 22.33
C VAL A 56 -8.79 7.15 21.24
N VAL A 57 -8.87 6.68 19.98
CA VAL A 57 -9.56 7.43 18.91
C VAL A 57 -10.96 6.84 18.67
N PRO A 58 -12.05 7.51 19.09
CA PRO A 58 -13.40 7.07 18.72
C PRO A 58 -13.67 7.40 17.25
N ALA A 59 -14.40 6.51 16.58
CA ALA A 59 -14.89 6.71 15.23
C ALA A 59 -15.84 7.92 15.19
N ALA A 60 -15.38 9.04 14.63
CA ALA A 60 -16.22 10.18 14.33
C ALA A 60 -16.91 9.97 12.98
N ALA A 61 -18.24 10.03 13.00
CA ALA A 61 -19.11 9.90 11.84
C ALA A 61 -18.91 11.05 10.84
N ILE A 62 -19.04 10.71 9.55
CA ILE A 62 -19.01 11.61 8.40
C ILE A 62 -20.38 12.27 8.27
N PRO A 63 -20.52 13.61 8.21
CA PRO A 63 -21.75 14.23 7.74
C PRO A 63 -21.74 14.30 6.21
N ASP A 64 -22.83 13.79 5.61
CA ASP A 64 -23.22 14.05 4.23
C ASP A 64 -23.42 15.56 4.01
N ASP A 65 -22.82 16.12 2.96
CA ASP A 65 -23.14 17.47 2.49
C ASP A 65 -23.80 17.40 1.11
N SER A 66 -25.12 17.31 1.14
CA SER A 66 -26.00 17.61 0.01
C SER A 66 -27.06 18.59 0.49
N SER A 67 -26.80 19.89 0.46
CA SER A 67 -27.86 20.87 0.17
C SER A 67 -27.31 22.26 -0.14
N SER A 68 -27.57 22.68 -1.36
CA SER A 68 -27.66 24.08 -1.77
C SER A 68 -28.66 24.85 -0.92
N THR A 69 -28.28 25.98 -0.35
CA THR A 69 -29.22 27.09 -0.08
C THR A 69 -28.51 28.42 -0.26
N VAL A 70 -28.92 29.14 -1.30
CA VAL A 70 -28.57 30.54 -1.56
C VAL A 70 -29.33 31.41 -0.54
N ALA A 71 -28.63 32.38 0.08
CA ALA A 71 -29.27 33.47 0.82
C ALA A 71 -28.83 34.82 0.21
N PRO A 72 -29.78 35.71 -0.14
CA PRO A 72 -29.50 36.99 -0.78
C PRO A 72 -29.32 38.12 0.24
N GLY A 73 -28.50 39.10 -0.15
CA GLY A 73 -28.63 40.50 0.29
C GLY A 73 -27.92 40.88 1.59
N LEU A 74 -26.71 41.43 1.46
CA LEU A 74 -26.24 42.49 2.36
C LEU A 74 -25.28 43.43 1.61
N LEU A 75 -25.87 44.42 0.94
CA LEU A 75 -25.20 45.59 0.38
C LEU A 75 -25.20 46.70 1.44
N GLY A 76 -24.05 47.35 1.64
CA GLY A 76 -23.99 48.70 2.21
C GLY A 76 -23.26 48.83 3.54
N LEU A 77 -21.91 48.82 3.52
CA LEU A 77 -21.10 49.49 4.53
C LEU A 77 -20.06 50.39 3.84
N PRO A 78 -19.96 51.68 4.20
CA PRO A 78 -18.97 52.58 3.64
C PRO A 78 -17.61 52.28 4.27
N GLY A 79 -16.65 51.82 3.47
CA GLY A 79 -15.27 51.60 3.91
C GLY A 79 -14.68 50.21 3.67
N VAL A 80 -15.37 49.32 2.96
CA VAL A 80 -14.75 48.06 2.48
C VAL A 80 -14.09 48.34 1.13
N PRO A 81 -12.78 48.12 0.96
CA PRO A 81 -12.14 48.16 -0.34
C PRO A 81 -12.81 47.16 -1.27
N ASP A 82 -13.17 47.64 -2.46
CA ASP A 82 -13.82 46.90 -3.54
C ASP A 82 -13.13 45.55 -3.81
N LEU A 83 -13.74 44.44 -3.37
CA LEU A 83 -13.20 43.08 -3.50
C LEU A 83 -13.48 42.43 -4.86
N LEU A 84 -14.01 43.19 -5.83
CA LEU A 84 -14.09 42.79 -7.23
C LEU A 84 -12.94 43.37 -8.05
N GLN A 85 -11.71 43.29 -7.52
CA GLN A 85 -10.55 43.40 -8.39
C GLN A 85 -10.51 42.17 -9.29
N GLU A 86 -10.89 42.38 -10.55
CA GLU A 86 -10.52 41.53 -11.67
C GLU A 86 -8.99 41.34 -11.62
N LYS A 87 -8.55 40.18 -11.12
CA LYS A 87 -7.12 39.85 -11.08
C LYS A 87 -6.55 40.08 -12.47
N SER A 88 -5.47 40.86 -12.55
CA SER A 88 -4.76 41.09 -13.82
C SER A 88 -4.52 39.75 -14.52
N LYS A 89 -4.62 39.73 -15.87
CA LYS A 89 -4.52 38.49 -16.68
C LYS A 89 -3.26 37.66 -16.38
N LEU A 90 -2.23 38.27 -15.79
CA LEU A 90 -0.99 37.63 -15.34
C LEU A 90 -1.15 36.65 -14.16
N GLN A 91 -2.26 36.72 -13.41
CA GLN A 91 -2.52 35.89 -12.21
C GLN A 91 -3.66 34.86 -12.41
N TRP A 92 -4.08 34.63 -13.65
CA TRP A 92 -5.14 33.67 -13.93
C TRP A 92 -4.66 32.23 -13.78
N ASP A 93 -5.51 31.38 -13.22
CA ASP A 93 -5.29 29.94 -13.22
C ASP A 93 -5.79 29.31 -14.52
N TRP A 94 -5.44 28.04 -14.75
CA TRP A 94 -5.85 27.33 -15.96
C TRP A 94 -7.37 27.24 -16.14
N VAL A 95 -8.14 27.24 -15.04
CA VAL A 95 -9.60 27.18 -15.06
C VAL A 95 -10.18 28.48 -15.61
N LYS A 96 -9.67 29.63 -15.17
CA LYS A 96 -10.07 30.94 -15.70
C LYS A 96 -9.71 31.10 -17.17
N PHE A 97 -8.54 30.65 -17.59
CA PHE A 97 -8.16 30.64 -19.01
C PHE A 97 -9.09 29.76 -19.84
N LYS A 98 -9.46 28.57 -19.34
CA LYS A 98 -10.46 27.72 -19.98
C LYS A 98 -11.82 28.42 -20.09
N GLN A 99 -12.31 29.04 -19.02
CA GLN A 99 -13.60 29.73 -18.99
C GLN A 99 -13.67 30.91 -19.97
N GLU A 100 -12.61 31.71 -20.07
CA GLU A 100 -12.58 32.80 -21.06
C GLU A 100 -12.49 32.25 -22.49
N GLY A 101 -11.74 31.15 -22.70
CA GLY A 101 -11.75 30.42 -23.97
C GLY A 101 -13.15 29.95 -24.37
N ASP A 102 -13.92 29.41 -23.43
CA ASP A 102 -15.32 28.98 -23.64
C ASP A 102 -16.21 30.17 -24.03
N ARG A 103 -16.07 31.31 -23.34
CA ARG A 103 -16.80 32.55 -23.66
C ARG A 103 -16.47 33.07 -25.06
N LEU A 104 -15.20 33.04 -25.44
CA LEU A 104 -14.73 33.47 -26.76
C LEU A 104 -15.22 32.53 -27.87
N TYR A 105 -15.21 31.23 -27.62
CA TYR A 105 -15.76 30.22 -28.52
C TYR A 105 -17.26 30.44 -28.78
N GLU A 106 -18.04 30.75 -27.74
CA GLU A 106 -19.46 31.10 -27.89
C GLU A 106 -19.68 32.40 -28.65
N SER A 107 -18.80 33.39 -28.47
CA SER A 107 -18.84 34.65 -29.21
C SER A 107 -18.40 34.53 -30.68
N GLY A 108 -17.96 33.34 -31.12
CA GLY A 108 -17.46 33.10 -32.47
C GLY A 108 -16.01 33.53 -32.71
N ASN A 109 -15.29 33.96 -31.68
CA ASN A 109 -13.87 34.32 -31.77
C ASN A 109 -13.00 33.10 -31.49
N TYR A 110 -12.90 32.22 -32.49
CA TYR A 110 -12.24 30.92 -32.37
C TYR A 110 -10.71 31.03 -32.25
N GLU A 111 -10.08 32.05 -32.85
CA GLU A 111 -8.64 32.28 -32.73
C GLU A 111 -8.23 32.51 -31.29
N GLU A 112 -8.88 33.48 -30.65
CA GLU A 112 -8.59 33.83 -29.26
C GLU A 112 -8.99 32.69 -28.33
N ALA A 113 -10.09 31.98 -28.59
CA ALA A 113 -10.48 30.81 -27.82
C ALA A 113 -9.36 29.74 -27.78
N VAL A 114 -8.75 29.43 -28.93
CA VAL A 114 -7.63 28.47 -29.01
C VAL A 114 -6.42 28.94 -28.21
N LYS A 115 -6.04 30.23 -28.30
CA LYS A 115 -4.92 30.79 -27.52
C LYS A 115 -5.14 30.61 -26.02
N HIS A 116 -6.35 30.87 -25.55
CA HIS A 116 -6.74 30.72 -24.16
C HIS A 116 -6.70 29.24 -23.70
N TYR A 117 -7.16 28.29 -24.52
CA TYR A 117 -7.02 26.87 -24.22
C TYR A 117 -5.54 26.41 -24.17
N THR A 118 -4.69 26.89 -25.07
CA THR A 118 -3.25 26.58 -25.05
C THR A 118 -2.57 27.12 -23.80
N MET A 119 -2.94 28.32 -23.34
CA MET A 119 -2.43 28.87 -22.09
C MET A 119 -2.87 28.02 -20.88
N ALA A 120 -4.13 27.55 -20.87
CA ALA A 120 -4.63 26.65 -19.83
C ALA A 120 -3.84 25.32 -19.79
N GLU A 121 -3.48 24.75 -20.94
CA GLU A 121 -2.65 23.53 -21.00
C GLU A 121 -1.27 23.73 -20.40
N GLY A 122 -0.59 24.85 -20.72
CA GLY A 122 0.73 25.16 -20.19
C GLY A 122 0.72 25.30 -18.66
N LEU A 123 -0.24 26.05 -18.13
CA LEU A 123 -0.41 26.23 -16.68
C LEU A 123 -0.79 24.94 -15.97
N LEU A 124 -1.57 24.07 -16.62
CA LEU A 124 -1.95 22.77 -16.07
C LEU A 124 -0.72 21.84 -15.97
N LEU A 125 0.17 21.86 -16.96
CA LEU A 125 1.43 21.10 -16.95
C LEU A 125 2.45 21.64 -15.94
N GLU A 126 2.48 22.96 -15.72
CA GLU A 126 3.32 23.57 -14.68
C GLU A 126 2.85 23.17 -13.27
N LYS A 127 1.53 23.13 -13.07
CA LYS A 127 0.91 22.77 -11.78
C LYS A 127 1.12 21.30 -11.40
N ASP A 128 1.07 20.39 -12.37
CA ASP A 128 1.20 18.95 -12.14
C ASP A 128 2.22 18.34 -13.12
N PRO A 129 3.53 18.46 -12.82
CA PRO A 129 4.59 17.97 -13.69
C PRO A 129 4.60 16.43 -13.81
N ASP A 130 4.05 15.73 -12.82
CA ASP A 130 3.95 14.26 -12.79
C ASP A 130 2.86 13.74 -13.72
N ARG A 131 2.01 14.63 -14.25
CA ARG A 131 0.91 14.31 -15.19
C ARG A 131 0.07 13.15 -14.70
N ARG A 132 -0.54 13.29 -13.52
CA ARG A 132 -1.47 12.28 -12.99
C ARG A 132 -2.67 12.06 -13.92
N SER A 133 -3.41 10.98 -13.70
CA SER A 133 -4.56 10.59 -14.54
C SER A 133 -5.57 11.73 -14.73
N THR A 134 -5.88 12.48 -13.66
CA THR A 134 -6.80 13.63 -13.69
C THR A 134 -6.27 14.80 -14.54
N THR A 135 -4.96 15.01 -14.53
CA THR A 135 -4.27 16.02 -15.34
C THR A 135 -4.30 15.62 -16.82
N GLU A 136 -4.04 14.35 -17.15
CA GLU A 136 -4.18 13.83 -18.52
C GLU A 136 -5.61 13.94 -19.04
N SER A 137 -6.62 13.62 -18.22
CA SER A 137 -8.04 13.79 -18.59
C SER A 137 -8.38 15.26 -18.86
N SER A 138 -7.85 16.17 -18.05
CA SER A 138 -8.09 17.61 -18.20
C SER A 138 -7.42 18.16 -19.46
N LEU A 139 -6.19 17.71 -19.78
CA LEU A 139 -5.51 18.03 -21.05
C LEU A 139 -6.29 17.48 -22.25
N ALA A 140 -6.80 16.25 -22.18
CA ALA A 140 -7.60 15.68 -23.26
C ALA A 140 -8.88 16.47 -23.54
N ASN A 141 -9.49 17.03 -22.50
CA ASN A 141 -10.66 17.90 -22.63
C ASN A 141 -10.29 19.23 -23.32
N LEU A 142 -9.19 19.88 -22.93
CA LEU A 142 -8.70 21.10 -23.58
C LEU A 142 -8.37 20.87 -25.07
N GLU A 143 -7.72 19.75 -25.41
CA GLU A 143 -7.46 19.36 -26.79
C GLU A 143 -8.74 19.08 -27.60
N THR A 144 -9.77 18.53 -26.95
CA THR A 144 -11.09 18.36 -27.58
C THR A 144 -11.74 19.71 -27.87
N MET A 145 -11.66 20.66 -26.94
CA MET A 145 -12.21 22.01 -27.11
C MET A 145 -11.51 22.77 -28.24
N LYS A 146 -10.17 22.67 -28.34
CA LYS A 146 -9.40 23.20 -29.48
C LYS A 146 -9.82 22.56 -30.79
N SER A 147 -10.01 21.24 -30.82
CA SER A 147 -10.49 20.53 -32.02
C SER A 147 -11.83 21.09 -32.50
N SER A 148 -12.79 21.29 -31.58
CA SER A 148 -14.10 21.89 -31.89
C SER A 148 -13.99 23.34 -32.35
N ALA A 149 -13.10 24.13 -31.75
CA ALA A 149 -12.83 25.51 -32.19
C ALA A 149 -12.29 25.55 -33.63
N TYR A 150 -11.30 24.71 -33.97
CA TYR A 150 -10.76 24.64 -35.33
C TYR A 150 -11.78 24.20 -36.38
N GLN A 151 -12.65 23.24 -36.04
CA GLN A 151 -13.74 22.80 -36.94
C GLN A 151 -14.72 23.94 -37.26
N LYS A 152 -15.06 24.77 -36.27
CA LYS A 152 -15.97 25.91 -36.47
C LYS A 152 -15.31 27.12 -37.13
N TRP A 153 -14.00 27.29 -36.92
CA TRP A 153 -13.23 28.39 -37.50
C TRP A 153 -13.13 28.26 -39.04
N GLY A 154 -13.08 27.03 -39.56
CA GLY A 154 -13.00 26.76 -40.99
C GLY A 154 -11.59 26.96 -41.54
N GLY A 155 -11.17 26.10 -42.47
CA GLY A 155 -9.81 26.13 -43.03
C GLY A 155 -8.72 25.53 -42.14
N HIS A 156 -9.07 25.07 -40.94
CA HIS A 156 -8.16 24.47 -39.95
C HIS A 156 -8.42 22.97 -39.72
N ASP A 157 -8.82 22.26 -40.77
CA ASP A 157 -9.20 20.84 -40.68
C ASP A 157 -8.03 19.94 -40.25
N ALA A 158 -6.80 20.29 -40.63
CA ALA A 158 -5.60 19.57 -40.25
C ALA A 158 -5.31 19.72 -38.75
N GLU A 159 -5.43 20.93 -38.21
CA GLU A 159 -5.25 21.25 -36.79
C GLU A 159 -6.37 20.66 -35.94
N ALA A 160 -7.60 20.66 -36.46
CA ALA A 160 -8.74 19.99 -35.85
C ALA A 160 -8.48 18.50 -35.67
N GLN A 161 -8.02 17.81 -36.73
CA GLN A 161 -7.68 16.39 -36.67
C GLN A 161 -6.48 16.11 -35.75
N LYS A 162 -5.45 16.97 -35.77
CA LYS A 162 -4.28 16.82 -34.89
C LYS A 162 -4.68 16.92 -33.42
N SER A 163 -5.50 17.92 -33.07
CA SER A 163 -6.00 18.12 -31.70
C SER A 163 -6.90 16.96 -31.27
N ALA A 164 -7.74 16.45 -32.17
CA ALA A 164 -8.59 15.27 -31.89
C ALA A 164 -7.78 14.00 -31.61
N ARG A 165 -6.73 13.72 -32.42
CA ARG A 165 -5.84 12.57 -32.19
C ARG A 165 -5.11 12.69 -30.87
N LYS A 166 -4.56 13.87 -30.58
CA LYS A 166 -3.89 14.15 -29.32
C LYS A 166 -4.84 13.99 -28.12
N ALA A 167 -6.09 14.41 -28.23
CA ALA A 167 -7.10 14.18 -27.20
C ALA A 167 -7.35 12.67 -26.96
N GLN A 168 -7.42 11.85 -28.01
CA GLN A 168 -7.57 10.40 -27.88
C GLN A 168 -6.36 9.75 -27.20
N GLU A 169 -5.14 10.14 -27.58
CA GLU A 169 -3.90 9.67 -26.96
C GLU A 169 -3.84 10.04 -25.46
N LEU A 170 -4.22 11.27 -25.12
CA LEU A 170 -4.28 11.74 -23.74
C LEU A 170 -5.35 11.01 -22.93
N ARG A 171 -6.53 10.70 -23.50
CA ARG A 171 -7.55 9.87 -22.83
C ARG A 171 -7.03 8.45 -22.56
N ALA A 172 -6.39 7.82 -23.56
CA ALA A 172 -5.80 6.51 -23.39
C ALA A 172 -4.68 6.51 -22.32
N SER A 173 -3.88 7.58 -22.27
CA SER A 173 -2.88 7.79 -21.21
C SER A 173 -3.52 7.99 -19.84
N ALA A 174 -4.59 8.79 -19.76
CA ALA A 174 -5.36 9.00 -18.54
C ALA A 174 -5.96 7.71 -18.01
N ASP A 175 -6.51 6.85 -18.86
CA ASP A 175 -7.05 5.55 -18.48
C ASP A 175 -5.95 4.59 -18.01
N ALA A 176 -4.80 4.58 -18.69
CA ALA A 176 -3.66 3.75 -18.30
C ALA A 176 -3.08 4.20 -16.94
N LYS A 177 -2.93 5.51 -16.74
CA LYS A 177 -2.48 6.08 -15.47
C LYS A 177 -3.54 5.95 -14.39
N GLY A 178 -4.82 6.11 -14.72
CA GLY A 178 -5.95 5.91 -13.81
C GLY A 178 -6.01 4.47 -13.31
N ARG A 179 -5.76 3.49 -14.18
CA ARG A 179 -5.59 2.07 -13.77
C ARG A 179 -4.36 1.88 -12.87
N ALA A 180 -3.25 2.55 -13.15
CA ALA A 180 -2.03 2.48 -12.34
C ALA A 180 -2.15 3.22 -10.98
N GLU A 181 -2.94 4.29 -10.92
CA GLU A 181 -3.24 5.08 -9.72
C GLU A 181 -4.34 4.41 -8.90
N ALA A 182 -5.33 3.77 -9.53
CA ALA A 182 -6.35 2.97 -8.86
C ALA A 182 -5.76 1.69 -8.26
N SER A 183 -4.83 1.02 -8.96
CA SER A 183 -4.00 -0.02 -8.34
C SER A 183 -3.03 0.56 -7.29
N GLY A 184 -2.77 1.86 -7.35
CA GLY A 184 -2.05 2.67 -6.35
C GLY A 184 -2.89 3.16 -5.16
N SER A 185 -4.23 3.12 -5.22
CA SER A 185 -5.13 3.50 -4.11
C SER A 185 -5.02 2.51 -2.95
N TYR A 186 -4.52 1.31 -3.22
CA TYR A 186 -4.05 0.37 -2.22
C TYR A 186 -2.51 0.31 -2.22
N GLY A 187 -1.87 1.40 -1.79
CA GLY A 187 -0.41 1.48 -1.62
C GLY A 187 0.07 1.00 -0.24
N CYS A 188 1.32 0.57 -0.12
CA CYS A 188 1.96 0.33 1.18
C CYS A 188 2.22 1.68 1.89
N LEU A 189 1.17 2.34 2.40
CA LEU A 189 1.18 3.73 2.90
C LEU A 189 2.21 3.95 4.01
N ILE A 190 2.24 3.05 5.00
CA ILE A 190 3.16 3.16 6.14
C ILE A 190 4.62 3.01 5.68
N VAL A 191 4.90 2.05 4.79
CA VAL A 191 6.25 1.85 4.24
C VAL A 191 6.64 3.07 3.39
N THR A 192 5.72 3.56 2.57
CA THR A 192 5.93 4.75 1.72
C THR A 192 6.24 6.00 2.56
N ALA A 193 5.46 6.27 3.61
CA ALA A 193 5.70 7.40 4.51
C ALA A 193 7.04 7.28 5.25
N THR A 194 7.43 6.05 5.63
CA THR A 194 8.67 5.77 6.36
C THR A 194 9.92 5.95 5.50
N TYR A 195 9.88 5.50 4.24
CA TYR A 195 11.01 5.57 3.32
C TYR A 195 10.96 6.78 2.36
N GLY A 196 9.87 7.55 2.41
CA GLY A 196 9.73 8.85 1.75
C GLY A 196 9.41 8.80 0.26
N SER A 197 9.33 7.62 -0.36
CA SER A 197 8.98 7.49 -1.77
C SER A 197 8.24 6.19 -2.06
N PRO A 198 7.18 6.21 -2.90
CA PRO A 198 6.54 4.99 -3.38
C PRO A 198 7.46 4.18 -4.31
N LEU A 199 8.54 4.78 -4.81
CA LEU A 199 9.55 4.12 -5.65
C LEU A 199 10.75 3.61 -4.84
N ALA A 200 10.74 3.76 -3.51
CA ALA A 200 11.77 3.19 -2.66
C ALA A 200 11.84 1.66 -2.83
N SER A 201 13.06 1.10 -2.80
CA SER A 201 13.31 -0.33 -2.99
C SER A 201 12.50 -1.21 -2.03
N GLU A 202 12.29 -0.74 -0.81
CA GLU A 202 11.56 -1.39 0.28
C GLU A 202 10.07 -1.47 -0.04
N VAL A 203 9.51 -0.42 -0.62
CA VAL A 203 8.10 -0.39 -1.08
C VAL A 203 7.92 -1.32 -2.26
N GLN A 204 8.88 -1.31 -3.20
CA GLN A 204 8.84 -2.18 -4.38
C GLN A 204 8.98 -3.65 -4.01
N LEU A 205 9.80 -4.01 -3.03
CA LEU A 205 9.89 -5.38 -2.50
C LEU A 205 8.52 -5.91 -2.09
N VAL A 206 7.80 -5.16 -1.25
CA VAL A 206 6.47 -5.58 -0.75
C VAL A 206 5.44 -5.62 -1.88
N ARG A 207 5.45 -4.62 -2.77
CA ARG A 207 4.54 -4.57 -3.93
C ARG A 207 4.76 -5.72 -4.90
N THR A 208 6.00 -5.96 -5.30
CA THR A 208 6.32 -7.07 -6.20
C THR A 208 5.94 -8.41 -5.56
N PHE A 209 6.22 -8.63 -4.27
CA PHE A 209 5.80 -9.87 -3.63
C PHE A 209 4.27 -10.03 -3.60
N ARG A 210 3.54 -8.95 -3.30
CA ARG A 210 2.07 -8.95 -3.31
C ARG A 210 1.51 -9.23 -4.71
N ASP A 211 1.93 -8.44 -5.69
CA ASP A 211 1.30 -8.38 -7.02
C ASP A 211 1.81 -9.51 -7.92
N GLU A 212 3.11 -9.81 -7.86
CA GLU A 212 3.76 -10.77 -8.76
C GLU A 212 3.93 -12.17 -8.15
N SER A 213 3.56 -12.39 -6.88
CA SER A 213 3.63 -13.70 -6.23
C SER A 213 2.31 -14.09 -5.55
N ILE A 214 1.90 -13.35 -4.51
CA ILE A 214 0.70 -13.71 -3.73
C ILE A 214 -0.56 -13.64 -4.59
N ALA A 215 -0.78 -12.55 -5.32
CA ALA A 215 -1.98 -12.34 -6.13
C ALA A 215 -2.11 -13.32 -7.33
N LYS A 216 -1.08 -14.10 -7.64
CA LYS A 216 -1.10 -15.09 -8.73
C LYS A 216 -1.80 -16.41 -8.36
N SER A 217 -2.09 -16.63 -7.07
CA SER A 217 -2.90 -17.77 -6.62
C SER A 217 -4.33 -17.35 -6.34
N TYR A 218 -5.27 -18.29 -6.43
CA TYR A 218 -6.64 -18.11 -5.98
C TYR A 218 -6.67 -17.71 -4.50
N THR A 219 -5.96 -18.46 -3.64
CA THR A 219 -5.85 -18.14 -2.21
C THR A 219 -5.40 -16.70 -1.97
N GLY A 220 -4.33 -16.27 -2.64
CA GLY A 220 -3.76 -14.93 -2.44
C GLY A 220 -4.66 -13.82 -3.00
N SER A 221 -5.29 -14.05 -4.16
CA SER A 221 -6.24 -13.09 -4.75
C SER A 221 -7.46 -12.83 -3.84
N ARG A 222 -7.86 -13.81 -3.02
CA ARG A 222 -8.96 -13.69 -2.04
C ARG A 222 -8.50 -13.25 -0.66
N PHE A 223 -7.28 -13.60 -0.26
CA PHE A 223 -6.67 -13.10 0.95
C PHE A 223 -6.47 -11.57 0.91
N MET A 224 -6.04 -11.02 -0.23
CA MET A 224 -5.67 -9.61 -0.33
C MET A 224 -6.80 -8.62 -0.03
N PRO A 225 -8.05 -8.80 -0.49
CA PRO A 225 -9.18 -7.96 -0.07
C PRO A 225 -9.37 -7.90 1.45
N GLY A 226 -9.31 -9.05 2.14
CA GLY A 226 -9.42 -9.11 3.60
C GLY A 226 -8.27 -8.42 4.30
N PHE A 227 -7.03 -8.67 3.85
CA PHE A 227 -5.84 -7.98 4.35
C PHE A 227 -5.93 -6.46 4.13
N ASN A 228 -6.37 -6.02 2.95
CA ASN A 228 -6.50 -4.61 2.60
C ASN A 228 -7.55 -3.93 3.48
N ALA A 229 -8.72 -4.54 3.69
CA ALA A 229 -9.75 -3.99 4.56
C ALA A 229 -9.22 -3.73 5.98
N TRP A 230 -8.44 -4.67 6.53
CA TRP A 230 -7.78 -4.49 7.81
C TRP A 230 -6.68 -3.40 7.75
N TYR A 231 -5.76 -3.47 6.80
CA TYR A 231 -4.61 -2.57 6.71
C TYR A 231 -5.01 -1.10 6.46
N TYR A 232 -5.98 -0.84 5.57
CA TYR A 232 -6.44 0.51 5.25
C TYR A 232 -7.41 1.09 6.28
N SER A 233 -7.84 0.30 7.27
CA SER A 233 -8.63 0.83 8.40
C SER A 233 -7.82 1.79 9.31
N PHE A 234 -6.49 1.65 9.34
CA PHE A 234 -5.62 2.46 10.22
C PHE A 234 -4.40 3.05 9.51
N SER A 235 -3.96 2.47 8.39
CA SER A 235 -2.73 2.92 7.72
C SER A 235 -2.76 4.36 7.20
N PRO A 236 -3.89 4.94 6.75
CA PRO A 236 -3.92 6.34 6.32
C PRO A 236 -3.52 7.29 7.46
N GLN A 237 -4.11 7.12 8.64
CA GLN A 237 -3.85 7.97 9.81
C GLN A 237 -2.39 7.83 10.28
N VAL A 238 -1.88 6.60 10.34
CA VAL A 238 -0.47 6.35 10.69
C VAL A 238 0.48 6.96 9.66
N SER A 239 0.18 6.84 8.37
CA SER A 239 1.03 7.39 7.31
C SER A 239 1.06 8.92 7.30
N ALA A 240 -0.08 9.57 7.57
CA ALA A 240 -0.17 11.02 7.72
C ALA A 240 0.70 11.50 8.89
N TYR A 241 0.59 10.85 10.04
CA TYR A 241 1.38 11.18 11.22
C TYR A 241 2.90 11.08 10.97
N ILE A 242 3.36 10.03 10.28
CA ILE A 242 4.78 9.84 9.93
C ILE A 242 5.28 10.95 8.99
N ASN A 243 4.43 11.40 8.06
CA ASN A 243 4.77 12.47 7.13
C ASN A 243 4.83 13.84 7.82
N GLU A 244 3.92 14.10 8.76
CA GLU A 244 3.90 15.33 9.57
C GLU A 244 5.06 15.39 10.56
N HIS A 245 5.54 14.24 11.07
CA HIS A 245 6.57 14.16 12.10
C HIS A 245 7.81 13.40 11.62
N PRO A 246 8.74 14.04 10.87
CA PRO A 246 9.95 13.39 10.35
C PRO A 246 10.83 12.72 11.41
N VAL A 247 10.78 13.20 12.66
CA VAL A 247 11.51 12.61 13.81
C VAL A 247 11.07 11.18 14.15
N VAL A 248 9.89 10.76 13.70
CA VAL A 248 9.34 9.41 13.93
C VAL A 248 9.85 8.43 12.87
N LYS A 249 10.32 8.90 11.70
CA LYS A 249 10.76 8.04 10.60
C LYS A 249 11.88 7.05 10.99
N PRO A 250 12.95 7.43 11.70
CA PRO A 250 13.99 6.47 12.10
C PRO A 250 13.45 5.34 12.99
N VAL A 251 12.52 5.67 13.87
CA VAL A 251 11.86 4.69 14.74
C VAL A 251 10.99 3.74 13.91
N MET A 252 10.21 4.29 12.96
CA MET A 252 9.41 3.47 12.05
C MET A 252 10.28 2.61 11.12
N GLN A 253 11.46 3.07 10.71
CA GLN A 253 12.40 2.26 9.93
C GLN A 253 12.85 1.04 10.74
N ILE A 254 13.20 1.22 12.02
CA ILE A 254 13.57 0.11 12.92
C ILE A 254 12.39 -0.85 13.10
N LEU A 255 11.16 -0.33 13.26
CA LEU A 255 9.97 -1.16 13.42
C LEU A 255 9.54 -1.89 12.14
N ILE A 256 9.76 -1.31 10.96
CA ILE A 256 9.37 -1.93 9.68
C ILE A 256 10.45 -2.88 9.16
N MET A 257 11.71 -2.67 9.55
CA MET A 257 12.85 -3.45 9.06
C MET A 257 12.64 -4.97 9.20
N PRO A 258 12.22 -5.53 10.37
CA PRO A 258 11.95 -6.96 10.46
C PRO A 258 10.77 -7.40 9.59
N VAL A 259 9.77 -6.55 9.36
CA VAL A 259 8.66 -6.87 8.43
C VAL A 259 9.20 -7.09 7.02
N LEU A 260 10.12 -6.25 6.56
CA LEU A 260 10.73 -6.41 5.23
C LEU A 260 11.53 -7.70 5.10
N GLU A 261 12.24 -8.10 6.17
CA GLU A 261 12.95 -9.38 6.22
C GLU A 261 12.00 -10.58 6.19
N ILE A 262 10.89 -10.50 6.93
CA ILE A 262 9.84 -11.53 6.91
C ILE A 262 9.25 -11.68 5.51
N VAL A 263 8.96 -10.56 4.84
CA VAL A 263 8.47 -10.55 3.46
C VAL A 263 9.48 -11.20 2.52
N LEU A 264 10.77 -10.87 2.66
CA LEU A 264 11.82 -11.46 1.85
C LEU A 264 11.91 -12.98 2.06
N LEU A 265 11.87 -13.44 3.31
CA LEU A 265 11.93 -14.87 3.62
C LEU A 265 10.69 -15.61 3.11
N ALA A 266 9.50 -15.03 3.25
CA ALA A 266 8.27 -15.57 2.68
C ALA A 266 8.35 -15.65 1.15
N GLN A 267 8.91 -14.64 0.48
CA GLN A 267 9.13 -14.63 -0.97
C GLN A 267 10.11 -15.73 -1.42
N VAL A 268 11.17 -15.96 -0.64
CA VAL A 268 12.11 -17.07 -0.90
C VAL A 268 11.38 -18.41 -0.80
N CYS A 269 10.63 -18.64 0.28
CA CYS A 269 9.82 -19.86 0.43
C CYS A 269 8.81 -20.02 -0.71
N TRP A 270 8.15 -18.95 -1.12
CA TRP A 270 7.21 -18.95 -2.24
C TRP A 270 7.90 -19.35 -3.55
N THR A 271 9.09 -18.80 -3.82
CA THR A 271 9.85 -19.08 -5.04
C THR A 271 10.28 -20.56 -5.10
N PHE A 272 10.67 -21.16 -3.97
CA PHE A 272 10.97 -22.60 -3.92
C PHE A 272 9.75 -23.47 -4.22
N LEU A 273 8.54 -23.00 -3.89
CA LEU A 273 7.29 -23.72 -4.09
C LEU A 273 6.50 -23.25 -5.31
N SER A 274 7.08 -22.41 -6.17
CA SER A 274 6.36 -21.76 -7.28
C SER A 274 5.83 -22.73 -8.34
N PHE A 275 6.21 -24.01 -8.28
CA PHE A 275 5.62 -25.08 -9.09
C PHE A 275 4.12 -25.26 -8.82
N ASN A 276 3.63 -24.86 -7.63
CA ASN A 276 2.23 -24.82 -7.28
C ASN A 276 1.91 -23.49 -6.56
N PRO A 277 1.31 -22.51 -7.25
CA PRO A 277 1.02 -21.19 -6.68
C PRO A 277 0.13 -21.21 -5.42
N GLU A 278 -0.81 -22.15 -5.32
CA GLU A 278 -1.66 -22.29 -4.12
C GLU A 278 -0.82 -22.71 -2.92
N LEU A 279 -0.05 -23.80 -3.07
CA LEU A 279 0.81 -24.31 -2.01
C LEU A 279 1.86 -23.26 -1.61
N ALA A 280 2.49 -22.61 -2.59
CA ALA A 280 3.46 -21.54 -2.36
C ALA A 280 2.87 -20.39 -1.53
N THR A 281 1.63 -19.99 -1.84
CA THR A 281 0.94 -18.90 -1.15
C THR A 281 0.54 -19.30 0.26
N ILE A 282 0.00 -20.50 0.47
CA ILE A 282 -0.33 -21.01 1.81
C ILE A 282 0.94 -21.08 2.66
N THR A 283 2.04 -21.61 2.12
CA THR A 283 3.32 -21.65 2.84
C THR A 283 3.84 -20.25 3.16
N ALA A 284 3.75 -19.31 2.22
CA ALA A 284 4.13 -17.92 2.46
C ALA A 284 3.30 -17.27 3.57
N ILE A 285 1.99 -17.52 3.61
CA ILE A 285 1.10 -17.06 4.68
C ILE A 285 1.50 -17.66 6.02
N ILE A 286 1.80 -18.97 6.08
CA ILE A 286 2.25 -19.64 7.32
C ILE A 286 3.58 -19.05 7.80
N VAL A 287 4.58 -18.95 6.92
CA VAL A 287 5.91 -18.43 7.26
C VAL A 287 5.81 -16.96 7.69
N GLY A 288 5.10 -16.14 6.92
CA GLY A 288 4.92 -14.72 7.22
C GLY A 288 4.23 -14.48 8.56
N SER A 289 3.12 -15.18 8.82
CA SER A 289 2.36 -15.05 10.06
C SER A 289 3.11 -15.61 11.27
N ALA A 290 3.78 -16.76 11.15
CA ALA A 290 4.59 -17.33 12.21
C ALA A 290 5.73 -16.40 12.64
N LEU A 291 6.50 -15.88 11.68
CA LEU A 291 7.61 -14.97 11.97
C LEU A 291 7.12 -13.63 12.51
N TYR A 292 6.03 -13.08 11.96
CA TYR A 292 5.42 -11.87 12.50
C TYR A 292 5.00 -12.06 13.97
N GLY A 293 4.38 -13.20 14.29
CA GLY A 293 4.03 -13.58 15.66
C GLY A 293 5.26 -13.63 16.58
N LEU A 294 6.35 -14.26 16.14
CA LEU A 294 7.58 -14.38 16.93
C LEU A 294 8.31 -13.04 17.15
N VAL A 295 8.29 -12.14 16.18
CA VAL A 295 9.00 -10.86 16.28
C VAL A 295 8.21 -9.83 17.08
N TYR A 296 6.90 -9.70 16.85
CA TYR A 296 6.10 -8.62 17.44
C TYR A 296 5.23 -9.06 18.61
N VAL A 297 4.57 -10.22 18.51
CA VAL A 297 3.57 -10.65 19.48
C VAL A 297 4.23 -11.40 20.65
N PHE A 298 5.18 -12.29 20.36
CA PHE A 298 5.85 -13.11 21.37
C PHE A 298 6.53 -12.31 22.49
N PRO A 299 7.30 -11.22 22.24
CA PRO A 299 7.89 -10.45 23.33
C PRO A 299 6.85 -9.84 24.28
N THR A 300 5.69 -9.42 23.77
CA THR A 300 4.60 -8.85 24.58
C THR A 300 3.92 -9.91 25.45
N VAL A 301 3.61 -11.07 24.86
CA VAL A 301 3.04 -12.21 25.58
C VAL A 301 4.01 -12.67 26.65
N MET A 302 5.31 -12.71 26.34
CA MET A 302 6.32 -13.10 27.30
C MET A 302 6.49 -12.12 28.45
N ALA A 303 6.46 -10.81 28.17
CA ALA A 303 6.45 -9.79 29.22
C ALA A 303 5.22 -9.95 30.15
N GLY A 304 4.04 -10.19 29.57
CA GLY A 304 2.81 -10.45 30.34
C GLY A 304 2.91 -11.70 31.22
N ILE A 305 3.40 -12.81 30.67
CA ILE A 305 3.68 -14.05 31.42
C ILE A 305 4.65 -13.81 32.57
N TRP A 306 5.72 -13.06 32.32
CA TRP A 306 6.72 -12.74 33.35
C TRP A 306 6.13 -11.89 34.48
N ILE A 307 5.26 -10.92 34.17
CA ILE A 307 4.53 -10.14 35.18
C ILE A 307 3.56 -11.04 35.97
N ALA A 308 2.81 -11.91 35.28
CA ALA A 308 1.87 -12.83 35.92
C ALA A 308 2.59 -13.79 36.87
N ARG A 309 3.76 -14.31 36.48
CA ARG A 309 4.63 -15.13 37.33
C ARG A 309 5.07 -14.42 38.59
N ARG A 310 5.42 -13.13 38.51
CA ARG A 310 5.73 -12.32 39.70
C ARG A 310 4.52 -12.17 40.64
N ARG A 311 3.30 -12.34 40.14
CA ARG A 311 2.06 -12.29 40.94
C ARG A 311 1.58 -13.68 41.40
N GLY A 312 2.42 -14.71 41.29
CA GLY A 312 2.11 -16.06 41.77
C GLY A 312 1.39 -16.96 40.77
N TRP A 313 1.30 -16.57 39.49
CA TRP A 313 0.77 -17.45 38.45
C TRP A 313 1.79 -18.54 38.09
N GLU A 314 1.45 -19.80 38.35
CA GLU A 314 2.37 -20.94 38.13
C GLU A 314 2.51 -21.33 36.65
N GLY A 315 1.55 -20.93 35.81
CA GLY A 315 1.53 -21.25 34.39
C GLY A 315 0.45 -22.24 34.00
N THR A 316 0.44 -22.62 32.73
CA THR A 316 -0.31 -23.77 32.21
C THR A 316 0.65 -24.71 31.49
N GLY A 317 0.32 -26.00 31.44
CA GLY A 317 1.14 -26.98 30.73
C GLY A 317 1.05 -26.83 29.21
N ILE A 318 2.09 -27.21 28.47
CA ILE A 318 2.12 -27.20 27.00
C ILE A 318 0.96 -28.01 26.38
N ARG A 319 0.45 -29.02 27.10
CA ARG A 319 -0.71 -29.84 26.70
C ARG A 319 -1.98 -28.99 26.46
N ASN A 320 -2.08 -27.81 27.06
CA ASN A 320 -3.22 -26.92 26.89
C ASN A 320 -3.22 -26.18 25.54
N ILE A 321 -2.20 -26.38 24.69
CA ILE A 321 -2.18 -25.84 23.32
C ILE A 321 -3.10 -26.60 22.35
N TRP A 322 -3.59 -27.77 22.74
CA TRP A 322 -4.37 -28.66 21.87
C TRP A 322 -5.58 -27.98 21.19
N PRO A 323 -6.37 -27.11 21.86
CA PRO A 323 -7.45 -26.37 21.20
C PRO A 323 -6.96 -25.43 20.11
N ALA A 324 -5.80 -24.76 20.29
CA ALA A 324 -5.22 -23.90 19.27
C ALA A 324 -4.72 -24.72 18.06
N ALA A 325 -4.13 -25.90 18.31
CA ALA A 325 -3.73 -26.82 17.25
C ALA A 325 -4.94 -27.36 16.47
N ALA A 326 -6.01 -27.74 17.18
CA ALA A 326 -7.26 -28.18 16.56
C ALA A 326 -7.93 -27.07 15.74
N ALA A 327 -7.99 -25.85 16.28
CA ALA A 327 -8.48 -24.68 15.55
C ALA A 327 -7.63 -24.40 14.30
N TRP A 328 -6.31 -24.56 14.38
CA TRP A 328 -5.42 -24.37 13.24
C TRP A 328 -5.71 -25.38 12.13
N VAL A 329 -5.79 -26.66 12.46
CA VAL A 329 -6.15 -27.72 11.52
C VAL A 329 -7.53 -27.48 10.93
N LEU A 330 -8.51 -27.09 11.74
CA LEU A 330 -9.85 -26.74 11.28
C LEU A 330 -9.80 -25.59 10.26
N THR A 331 -9.13 -24.48 10.57
CA THR A 331 -9.02 -23.34 9.64
C THR A 331 -8.27 -23.69 8.36
N LEU A 332 -7.26 -24.57 8.42
CA LEU A 332 -6.59 -25.07 7.24
C LEU A 332 -7.53 -25.91 6.37
N LEU A 333 -8.32 -26.81 6.99
CA LEU A 333 -9.31 -27.61 6.26
C LEU A 333 -10.37 -26.72 5.63
N LEU A 334 -10.88 -25.71 6.35
CA LEU A 334 -11.83 -24.74 5.80
C LEU A 334 -11.21 -23.98 4.61
N LEU A 335 -9.95 -23.55 4.73
CA LEU A 335 -9.24 -22.90 3.62
C LEU A 335 -9.14 -23.84 2.40
N MET A 336 -8.73 -25.09 2.60
CA MET A 336 -8.63 -26.10 1.54
C MET A 336 -10.00 -26.38 0.89
N THR A 337 -11.07 -26.46 1.69
CA THR A 337 -12.44 -26.61 1.19
C THR A 337 -12.88 -25.38 0.37
N GLY A 338 -12.55 -24.17 0.83
CA GLY A 338 -12.84 -22.93 0.11
C GLY A 338 -12.16 -22.86 -1.25
N ILE A 339 -10.88 -23.26 -1.30
CA ILE A 339 -10.11 -23.37 -2.54
C ILE A 339 -10.73 -24.41 -3.47
N PHE A 340 -11.01 -25.62 -2.96
CA PHE A 340 -11.55 -26.72 -3.76
C PHE A 340 -12.93 -26.41 -4.35
N LEU A 341 -13.79 -25.74 -3.58
CA LEU A 341 -15.13 -25.35 -4.01
C LEU A 341 -15.17 -23.98 -4.71
N SER A 342 -14.04 -23.27 -4.79
CA SER A 342 -13.92 -21.92 -5.36
C SER A 342 -14.93 -20.92 -4.77
N LEU A 343 -15.09 -20.94 -3.45
CA LEU A 343 -15.98 -20.03 -2.72
C LEU A 343 -15.19 -18.78 -2.28
N ASP A 344 -15.40 -17.67 -2.98
CA ASP A 344 -14.58 -16.45 -2.84
C ASP A 344 -14.65 -15.83 -1.42
N ASP A 345 -15.86 -15.58 -0.93
CA ASP A 345 -16.09 -14.97 0.38
C ASP A 345 -15.60 -15.88 1.51
N PHE A 346 -15.85 -17.18 1.36
CA PHE A 346 -15.44 -18.18 2.33
C PHE A 346 -13.90 -18.29 2.40
N THR A 347 -13.22 -18.31 1.26
CA THR A 347 -11.75 -18.33 1.19
C THR A 347 -11.13 -17.07 1.78
N THR A 348 -11.77 -15.90 1.56
CA THR A 348 -11.35 -14.63 2.15
C THR A 348 -11.39 -14.67 3.68
N ILE A 349 -12.51 -15.14 4.25
CA ILE A 349 -12.66 -15.25 5.71
C ILE A 349 -11.73 -16.32 6.28
N ALA A 350 -11.67 -17.49 5.64
CA ALA A 350 -10.84 -18.61 6.10
C ALA A 350 -9.34 -18.26 6.12
N SER A 351 -8.84 -17.60 5.07
CA SER A 351 -7.43 -17.19 5.00
C SER A 351 -7.05 -16.15 6.06
N GLY A 352 -7.94 -15.17 6.35
CA GLY A 352 -7.73 -14.21 7.43
C GLY A 352 -7.71 -14.87 8.83
N LEU A 353 -8.67 -15.76 9.10
CA LEU A 353 -8.70 -16.52 10.36
C LEU A 353 -7.47 -17.42 10.50
N PHE A 354 -7.05 -18.06 9.41
CA PHE A 354 -5.88 -18.92 9.38
C PHE A 354 -4.60 -18.18 9.79
N VAL A 355 -4.41 -16.92 9.35
CA VAL A 355 -3.30 -16.06 9.79
C VAL A 355 -3.33 -15.86 11.31
N ILE A 356 -4.48 -15.48 11.86
CA ILE A 356 -4.64 -15.20 13.29
C ILE A 356 -4.35 -16.44 14.12
N VAL A 357 -4.94 -17.58 13.74
CA VAL A 357 -4.74 -18.84 14.45
C VAL A 357 -3.30 -19.33 14.35
N THR A 358 -2.61 -19.12 13.22
CA THR A 358 -1.18 -19.43 13.07
C THR A 358 -0.33 -18.61 14.03
N ILE A 359 -0.58 -17.30 14.14
CA ILE A 359 0.13 -16.44 15.12
C ILE A 359 -0.10 -16.95 16.54
N ILE A 360 -1.35 -17.22 16.91
CA ILE A 360 -1.70 -17.71 18.26
C ILE A 360 -0.99 -19.03 18.56
N LEU A 361 -1.05 -20.00 17.64
CA LEU A 361 -0.46 -21.32 17.81
C LEU A 361 1.06 -21.22 18.00
N VAL A 362 1.75 -20.46 17.15
CA VAL A 362 3.21 -20.32 17.19
C VAL A 362 3.64 -19.60 18.48
N VAL A 363 3.01 -18.46 18.79
CA VAL A 363 3.36 -17.67 19.97
C VAL A 363 3.05 -18.42 21.26
N ALA A 364 1.88 -19.07 21.37
CA ALA A 364 1.53 -19.89 22.53
C ALA A 364 2.49 -21.08 22.66
N GLY A 365 2.80 -21.77 21.56
CA GLY A 365 3.72 -22.91 21.56
C GLY A 365 5.10 -22.56 22.09
N VAL A 366 5.71 -21.50 21.56
CA VAL A 366 7.02 -21.05 22.02
C VAL A 366 6.96 -20.53 23.46
N SER A 367 5.95 -19.71 23.79
CA SER A 367 5.82 -19.16 25.15
C SER A 367 5.64 -20.24 26.21
N LEU A 368 4.74 -21.22 25.97
CA LEU A 368 4.51 -22.35 26.86
C LEU A 368 5.72 -23.28 26.96
N SER A 369 6.50 -23.44 25.89
CA SER A 369 7.74 -24.22 25.91
C SER A 369 8.86 -23.54 26.71
N LEU A 370 8.85 -22.21 26.77
CA LEU A 370 9.81 -21.42 27.55
C LEU A 370 9.39 -21.22 29.00
N LEU A 371 8.12 -21.49 29.35
CA LEU A 371 7.63 -21.38 30.72
C LEU A 371 8.52 -22.10 31.75
N PRO A 372 9.05 -23.31 31.55
CA PRO A 372 9.89 -23.96 32.56
C PRO A 372 11.18 -23.19 32.91
N TYR A 373 11.68 -22.34 31.99
CA TYR A 373 12.96 -21.63 32.13
C TYR A 373 12.83 -20.24 32.76
N ILE A 374 11.60 -19.74 32.93
CA ILE A 374 11.36 -18.35 33.32
C ILE A 374 10.98 -18.27 34.80
N GLY A 375 11.91 -17.81 35.65
CA GLY A 375 11.58 -17.44 37.02
C GLY A 375 11.15 -18.62 37.92
N ARG A 376 11.92 -19.71 37.94
CA ARG A 376 11.98 -20.53 39.17
C ARG A 376 12.64 -19.65 40.24
N SER A 377 11.84 -19.08 41.13
CA SER A 377 12.40 -18.65 42.41
C SER A 377 12.95 -19.91 43.08
N ASN A 378 14.24 -19.91 43.41
CA ASN A 378 14.89 -20.96 44.19
C ASN A 378 14.38 -20.98 45.65
N THR A 379 13.06 -21.00 45.85
CA THR A 379 12.44 -21.05 47.19
C THR A 379 12.29 -22.47 47.73
N SER A 380 12.67 -23.50 46.96
CA SER A 380 12.62 -24.90 47.40
C SER A 380 13.96 -25.44 47.93
N ALA A 381 14.99 -24.60 48.14
CA ALA A 381 16.26 -25.01 48.77
C ALA A 381 16.26 -24.88 50.32
N GLN A 382 15.14 -24.53 50.94
CA GLN A 382 14.95 -24.56 52.40
C GLN A 382 13.61 -25.21 52.74
N LYS A 383 13.57 -26.54 52.75
CA LYS A 383 12.66 -27.28 53.62
C LYS A 383 13.18 -28.68 53.89
#